data_AF-A0A935PE32-F1
#
_entry.id   AF-A0A935PE32-F1
#
_cell.length_a   1.000
_cell.length_b   1.000
_cell.length_c   1.000
_cell.angle_alpha   90.00
_cell.angle_beta   90.00
_cell.angle_gamma   90.00
#
_symmetry.space_group_name_H-M   'P 1'
#
loop_
_entity.id
_entity.type
_entity.pdbx_description
1 polymer ?
#
loop_
_entity_poly.entity_id
_entity_poly.type
_entity_poly.pdbx_seq_one_letter_code
_entity_poly.pdbx_strand_id
1 'polypeptide(L)'
;MRTLTLVFHAIALLGSAARTAPAQQPPAVLKLTDGRTIYITGLKRWTVAMIQDSLNRYSPGDSLQSHACAAVLRYKLHFADAAASTLRMEPRARDVIFVDVREPQDSARVRYRAMPLDTTAPRPEWRSATSVIGASPRAFRAGAAAFLAGRIVAPADTAAVAIAAFFQNRSRREDYRTALTVLATSRNFRDRAVAAILVTHFPDEQDTWAALLDAIRESDGLVKEMANQAISTVAERSRMTPDWNAWRRPCTPSSTVRRSSCSTI
;
A
#
# COMPACT_ATOMS: atom_id res chain seq x y z
N MET A 1 -4.00 -70.72 -13.70
CA MET A 1 -4.76 -69.65 -14.37
C MET A 1 -4.58 -68.36 -13.59
N ARG A 2 -3.78 -67.41 -14.10
CA ARG A 2 -3.56 -66.08 -13.51
C ARG A 2 -3.83 -65.05 -14.60
N THR A 3 -4.86 -64.23 -14.39
CA THR A 3 -5.32 -63.20 -15.32
C THR A 3 -4.53 -61.92 -15.05
N LEU A 4 -3.80 -61.43 -16.05
CA LEU A 4 -3.02 -60.20 -15.99
C LEU A 4 -3.89 -59.03 -16.47
N THR A 5 -4.26 -58.12 -15.58
CA THR A 5 -5.04 -56.92 -15.92
C THR A 5 -4.10 -55.77 -16.24
N LEU A 6 -4.03 -55.39 -17.53
CA LEU A 6 -3.26 -54.25 -18.02
C LEU A 6 -4.07 -52.95 -17.82
N VAL A 7 -3.60 -52.06 -16.95
CA VAL A 7 -4.20 -50.74 -16.70
C VAL A 7 -3.50 -49.69 -17.57
N PHE A 8 -4.16 -49.25 -18.64
CA PHE A 8 -3.71 -48.12 -19.46
C PHE A 8 -3.99 -46.79 -18.72
N HIS A 9 -2.94 -46.08 -18.31
CA HIS A 9 -3.04 -44.70 -17.83
C HIS A 9 -3.11 -43.74 -19.03
N ALA A 10 -4.28 -43.15 -19.26
CA ALA A 10 -4.44 -42.04 -20.20
C ALA A 10 -3.91 -40.75 -19.57
N ILE A 11 -2.74 -40.29 -20.02
CA ILE A 11 -2.19 -38.97 -19.65
C ILE A 11 -2.91 -37.92 -20.50
N ALA A 12 -3.93 -37.26 -19.93
CA ALA A 12 -4.57 -36.12 -20.54
C ALA A 12 -3.66 -34.88 -20.41
N LEU A 13 -2.98 -34.51 -21.50
CA LEU A 13 -2.28 -33.24 -21.65
C LEU A 13 -3.31 -32.10 -21.72
N LEU A 14 -3.75 -31.59 -20.57
CA LEU A 14 -4.51 -30.35 -20.49
C LEU A 14 -3.58 -29.18 -20.84
N GLY A 15 -3.60 -28.79 -22.12
CA GLY A 15 -2.96 -27.58 -22.61
C GLY A 15 -3.52 -26.36 -21.88
N SER A 16 -2.74 -25.84 -20.91
CA SER A 16 -3.05 -24.59 -20.25
C SER A 16 -2.87 -23.46 -21.26
N ALA A 17 -3.97 -23.01 -21.87
CA ALA A 17 -3.97 -21.78 -22.63
C ALA A 17 -3.61 -20.64 -21.66
N ALA A 18 -2.38 -20.15 -21.77
CA ALA A 18 -1.92 -18.98 -21.03
C ALA A 18 -2.81 -17.80 -21.44
N ARG A 19 -3.76 -17.43 -20.58
CA ARG A 19 -4.54 -16.22 -20.76
C ARG A 19 -3.56 -15.05 -20.63
N THR A 20 -3.27 -14.40 -21.75
CA THR A 20 -2.54 -13.14 -21.75
C THR A 20 -3.33 -12.16 -20.90
N ALA A 21 -2.78 -11.75 -19.76
CA ALA A 21 -3.41 -10.74 -18.95
C ALA A 21 -3.58 -9.47 -19.81
N PRO A 22 -4.77 -8.83 -19.82
CA PRO A 22 -4.97 -7.64 -20.61
C PRO A 22 -3.93 -6.58 -20.24
N ALA A 23 -3.38 -5.91 -21.25
CA ALA A 23 -2.40 -4.85 -21.07
C ALA A 23 -2.94 -3.81 -20.09
N GLN A 24 -2.14 -3.49 -19.08
CA GLN A 24 -2.56 -2.58 -18.05
C GLN A 24 -2.63 -1.14 -18.59
N GLN A 25 -3.72 -0.43 -18.30
CA GLN A 25 -3.87 0.97 -18.67
C GLN A 25 -2.97 1.87 -17.80
N PRO A 26 -2.25 2.83 -18.40
CA PRO A 26 -1.50 3.81 -17.64
C PRO A 26 -2.45 4.63 -16.73
N PRO A 27 -1.93 5.23 -15.64
CA PRO A 27 -2.72 6.15 -14.82
C PRO A 27 -3.34 7.25 -15.68
N ALA A 28 -4.60 7.59 -15.42
CA ALA A 28 -5.17 8.82 -15.97
C ALA A 28 -4.55 10.01 -15.22
N VAL A 29 -4.19 11.06 -15.95
CA VAL A 29 -3.51 12.23 -15.39
C VAL A 29 -4.38 13.46 -15.58
N LEU A 30 -4.73 14.12 -14.48
CA LEU A 30 -5.44 15.40 -14.48
C LEU A 30 -4.49 16.50 -14.00
N LYS A 31 -4.15 17.43 -14.89
CA LYS A 31 -3.38 18.63 -14.54
C LYS A 31 -4.34 19.71 -14.08
N LEU A 32 -4.07 20.28 -12.90
CA LEU A 32 -4.86 21.35 -12.31
C LEU A 32 -4.30 22.72 -12.73
N THR A 33 -5.14 23.74 -12.68
CA THR A 33 -4.77 25.12 -13.08
C THR A 33 -3.72 25.75 -12.17
N ASP A 34 -3.65 25.33 -10.91
CA ASP A 34 -2.63 25.73 -9.94
C ASP A 34 -1.30 24.97 -10.10
N GLY A 35 -1.19 24.11 -11.12
CA GLY A 35 0.00 23.35 -11.43
C GLY A 35 0.18 22.05 -10.63
N ARG A 36 -0.76 21.71 -9.73
CA ARG A 36 -0.84 20.37 -9.11
C ARG A 36 -1.25 19.32 -10.14
N THR A 37 -0.95 18.05 -9.85
CA THR A 37 -1.30 16.93 -10.72
C THR A 37 -2.00 15.84 -9.93
N ILE A 38 -3.10 15.32 -10.46
CA ILE A 38 -3.80 14.15 -9.93
C ILE A 38 -3.52 12.95 -10.81
N TYR A 39 -2.95 11.89 -10.22
CA TYR A 39 -2.81 10.58 -10.86
C TYR A 39 -3.95 9.69 -10.39
N ILE A 40 -4.76 9.23 -11.34
CA ILE A 40 -5.89 8.36 -11.08
C ILE A 40 -5.58 6.98 -11.62
N THR A 41 -5.44 6.02 -10.72
CA THR A 41 -5.21 4.61 -11.05
C THR A 41 -6.48 3.81 -10.78
N GLY A 42 -6.59 2.64 -11.38
CA GLY A 42 -7.73 1.74 -11.18
C GLY A 42 -8.82 1.80 -12.23
N LEU A 43 -8.85 2.85 -13.05
CA LEU A 43 -9.84 3.02 -14.11
C LEU A 43 -9.69 1.97 -15.21
N LYS A 44 -10.83 1.52 -15.72
CA LYS A 44 -11.02 0.57 -16.83
C LYS A 44 -12.15 1.01 -17.75
N ARG A 45 -13.31 1.37 -17.17
CA ARG A 45 -14.52 1.82 -17.88
C ARG A 45 -14.86 3.27 -17.55
N TRP A 46 -14.61 3.69 -16.31
CA TRP A 46 -14.80 5.07 -15.90
C TRP A 46 -13.70 5.96 -16.47
N THR A 47 -14.07 7.19 -16.80
CA THR A 47 -13.14 8.24 -17.18
C THR A 47 -13.03 9.29 -16.08
N VAL A 48 -11.99 10.12 -16.13
CA VAL A 48 -11.83 11.25 -15.20
C VAL A 48 -13.02 12.21 -15.31
N ALA A 49 -13.48 12.49 -16.53
CA ALA A 49 -14.65 13.33 -16.77
C ALA A 49 -15.92 12.75 -16.11
N MET A 50 -16.17 11.45 -16.27
CA MET A 50 -17.32 10.80 -15.62
C MET A 50 -17.26 10.91 -14.10
N ILE A 51 -16.07 10.79 -13.50
CA ILE A 51 -15.89 10.99 -12.05
C ILE A 51 -16.20 12.44 -11.67
N GLN A 52 -15.66 13.42 -12.41
CA GLN A 52 -15.90 14.85 -12.13
C GLN A 52 -17.38 15.21 -12.27
N ASP A 53 -18.05 14.76 -13.32
CA ASP A 53 -19.49 14.98 -13.53
C ASP A 53 -20.32 14.35 -12.40
N SER A 54 -19.94 13.13 -11.98
CA SER A 54 -20.61 12.44 -10.88
C SER A 54 -20.37 13.14 -9.53
N LEU A 55 -19.16 13.63 -9.27
CA LEU A 55 -18.86 14.42 -8.07
C LEU A 55 -19.71 15.70 -8.05
N ASN A 56 -19.77 16.43 -9.17
CA ASN A 56 -20.59 17.63 -9.30
C ASN A 56 -22.07 17.36 -9.04
N ARG A 57 -22.58 16.21 -9.47
CA ARG A 57 -23.99 15.81 -9.29
C ARG A 57 -24.32 15.34 -7.89
N TYR A 58 -23.50 14.47 -7.30
CA TYR A 58 -23.83 13.74 -6.07
C TYR A 58 -23.14 14.29 -4.80
N SER A 59 -22.14 15.14 -4.96
CA SER A 59 -21.42 15.79 -3.87
C SER A 59 -20.95 17.19 -4.26
N PRO A 60 -21.90 18.13 -4.53
CA PRO A 60 -21.54 19.48 -4.93
C PRO A 60 -20.67 20.12 -3.84
N GLY A 61 -19.47 20.57 -4.21
CA GLY A 61 -18.45 21.10 -3.30
C GLY A 61 -17.27 20.16 -3.05
N ASP A 62 -17.42 18.87 -3.33
CA ASP A 62 -16.29 17.94 -3.35
C ASP A 62 -15.63 17.86 -4.72
N SER A 63 -14.33 17.57 -4.72
CA SER A 63 -13.55 17.35 -5.92
C SER A 63 -12.56 16.21 -5.70
N LEU A 64 -11.86 15.83 -6.78
CA LEU A 64 -10.71 14.93 -6.67
C LEU A 64 -9.57 15.47 -5.79
N GLN A 65 -9.62 16.76 -5.43
CA GLN A 65 -8.65 17.41 -4.54
C GLN A 65 -9.08 17.41 -3.08
N SER A 66 -10.35 17.13 -2.80
CA SER A 66 -10.89 17.17 -1.44
C SER A 66 -10.34 16.02 -0.60
N HIS A 67 -10.06 16.28 0.68
CA HIS A 67 -9.71 15.22 1.64
C HIS A 67 -10.77 14.11 1.73
N ALA A 68 -12.04 14.44 1.42
CA ALA A 68 -13.15 13.52 1.39
C ALA A 68 -13.26 12.69 0.08
N CYS A 69 -12.42 12.93 -0.93
CA CYS A 69 -12.53 12.32 -2.26
C CYS A 69 -12.70 10.79 -2.21
N ALA A 70 -11.83 10.10 -1.48
CA ALA A 70 -11.89 8.65 -1.32
C ALA A 70 -13.21 8.17 -0.68
N ALA A 71 -13.73 8.91 0.31
CA ALA A 71 -14.98 8.57 0.96
C ALA A 71 -16.17 8.78 0.01
N VAL A 72 -16.19 9.88 -0.73
CA VAL A 72 -17.24 10.17 -1.72
C VAL A 72 -17.27 9.12 -2.82
N LEU A 73 -16.09 8.73 -3.34
CA LEU A 73 -15.97 7.70 -4.36
C LEU A 73 -16.56 6.36 -3.90
N ARG A 74 -16.26 5.93 -2.66
CA ARG A 74 -16.80 4.69 -2.09
C ARG A 74 -18.31 4.78 -1.82
N TYR A 75 -18.71 5.79 -1.04
CA TYR A 75 -20.03 5.80 -0.42
C TYR A 75 -21.12 6.43 -1.29
N LYS A 76 -20.77 7.39 -2.15
CA LYS A 76 -21.73 8.07 -3.03
C LYS A 76 -21.69 7.58 -4.47
N LEU A 77 -20.49 7.27 -4.98
CA LEU A 77 -20.32 6.80 -6.36
C LEU A 77 -20.18 5.28 -6.48
N HIS A 78 -20.29 4.57 -5.36
CA HIS A 78 -20.29 3.10 -5.28
C HIS A 78 -19.08 2.42 -5.91
N PHE A 79 -17.93 3.12 -5.99
CA PHE A 79 -16.67 2.46 -6.28
C PHE A 79 -16.44 1.40 -5.21
N ALA A 80 -16.03 0.20 -5.63
CA ALA A 80 -15.84 -0.93 -4.75
C ALA A 80 -14.78 -0.66 -3.66
N ASP A 81 -13.78 0.15 -4.00
CA ASP A 81 -12.81 0.73 -3.08
C ASP A 81 -12.22 2.01 -3.71
N ALA A 82 -11.73 2.93 -2.88
CA ALA A 82 -11.02 4.12 -3.34
C ALA A 82 -10.06 4.66 -2.28
N ALA A 83 -8.78 4.84 -2.58
CA ALA A 83 -7.82 5.52 -1.73
C ALA A 83 -7.42 6.86 -2.34
N ALA A 84 -7.15 7.85 -1.50
CA ALA A 84 -6.62 9.14 -1.91
C ALA A 84 -5.47 9.51 -0.97
N SER A 85 -4.37 9.98 -1.54
CA SER A 85 -3.20 10.47 -0.81
C SER A 85 -2.64 11.70 -1.50
N THR A 86 -2.18 12.69 -0.73
CA THR A 86 -1.53 13.89 -1.25
C THR A 86 -0.07 13.83 -0.86
N LEU A 87 0.81 13.77 -1.85
CA LEU A 87 2.26 13.77 -1.67
C LEU A 87 2.81 15.12 -2.10
N ARG A 88 3.77 15.66 -1.36
CA ARG A 88 4.53 16.81 -1.82
C ARG A 88 5.75 16.30 -2.56
N MET A 89 5.91 16.66 -3.84
CA MET A 89 7.09 16.27 -4.61
C MET A 89 8.04 17.45 -4.78
N GLU A 90 9.27 17.29 -4.29
CA GLU A 90 10.40 18.19 -4.55
C GLU A 90 11.03 17.91 -5.93
N PRO A 91 11.75 18.86 -6.58
CA PRO A 91 12.21 20.17 -6.08
C PRO A 91 11.25 21.34 -6.33
N ARG A 92 10.08 21.09 -6.93
CA ARG A 92 9.10 22.16 -7.24
C ARG A 92 8.09 22.37 -6.11
N ALA A 93 8.22 21.64 -4.99
CA ALA A 93 7.30 21.64 -3.88
C ALA A 93 5.81 21.55 -4.29
N ARG A 94 5.52 20.79 -5.36
CA ARG A 94 4.15 20.68 -5.89
C ARG A 94 3.45 19.49 -5.27
N ASP A 95 2.22 19.71 -4.84
CA ASP A 95 1.38 18.63 -4.37
C ASP A 95 0.91 17.77 -5.56
N VAL A 96 1.11 16.47 -5.41
CA VAL A 96 0.65 15.43 -6.30
C VAL A 96 -0.39 14.61 -5.55
N ILE A 97 -1.58 14.50 -6.11
CA ILE A 97 -2.66 13.72 -5.51
C ILE A 97 -2.73 12.37 -6.22
N PHE A 98 -2.61 11.30 -5.47
CA PHE A 98 -2.84 9.94 -5.95
C PHE A 98 -4.23 9.52 -5.55
N VAL A 99 -5.06 9.24 -6.55
CA VAL A 99 -6.37 8.62 -6.38
C VAL A 99 -6.29 7.24 -6.99
N ASP A 100 -6.66 6.25 -6.22
CA ASP A 100 -6.61 4.86 -6.65
C ASP A 100 -7.96 4.23 -6.39
N VAL A 101 -8.59 3.70 -7.43
CA VAL A 101 -9.97 3.24 -7.38
C VAL A 101 -10.13 1.78 -7.80
N ARG A 102 -11.21 1.16 -7.33
CA ARG A 102 -11.71 -0.11 -7.86
C ARG A 102 -13.12 0.13 -8.35
N GLU A 103 -13.32 0.00 -9.66
CA GLU A 103 -14.61 0.28 -10.27
C GLU A 103 -15.70 -0.67 -9.74
N PRO A 104 -16.98 -0.25 -9.75
CA PRO A 104 -18.08 -1.03 -9.16
C PRO A 104 -18.14 -2.49 -9.64
N GLN A 105 -17.88 -2.74 -10.92
CA GLN A 105 -17.90 -4.10 -11.51
C GLN A 105 -16.73 -5.00 -11.08
N ASP A 106 -15.70 -4.44 -10.44
CA ASP A 106 -14.57 -5.19 -9.91
C ASP A 106 -14.72 -5.47 -8.39
N SER A 107 -15.90 -5.24 -7.81
CA SER A 107 -16.16 -5.43 -6.37
C SER A 107 -15.83 -6.84 -5.86
N ALA A 108 -16.11 -7.88 -6.65
CA ALA A 108 -15.76 -9.26 -6.29
C ALA A 108 -14.25 -9.51 -6.14
N ARG A 109 -13.40 -8.60 -6.66
CA ARG A 109 -11.94 -8.66 -6.54
C ARG A 109 -11.40 -7.90 -5.34
N VAL A 110 -12.23 -7.10 -4.68
CA VAL A 110 -11.82 -6.36 -3.48
C VAL A 110 -11.84 -7.33 -2.31
N ARG A 111 -10.65 -7.60 -1.76
CA ARG A 111 -10.45 -8.38 -0.55
C ARG A 111 -9.85 -7.46 0.50
N TYR A 112 -10.67 -7.05 1.45
CA TYR A 112 -10.17 -6.36 2.63
C TYR A 112 -9.40 -7.35 3.48
N ARG A 113 -8.30 -6.89 4.06
CA ARG A 113 -7.57 -7.70 5.04
C ARG A 113 -8.44 -7.87 6.28
N ALA A 114 -8.25 -8.98 6.97
CA ALA A 114 -8.87 -9.20 8.26
C ALA A 114 -8.56 -8.01 9.16
N MET A 115 -9.57 -7.51 9.87
CA MET A 115 -9.39 -6.41 10.80
C MET A 115 -8.30 -6.79 11.80
N PRO A 116 -7.24 -5.98 11.95
CA PRO A 116 -6.19 -6.31 12.88
C PRO A 116 -6.73 -6.36 14.30
N LEU A 117 -6.21 -7.27 15.11
CA LEU A 117 -6.61 -7.47 16.50
C LEU A 117 -5.54 -6.86 17.41
N ASP A 118 -5.97 -6.02 18.34
CA ASP A 118 -5.13 -5.45 19.40
C ASP A 118 -4.61 -6.50 20.39
N THR A 119 -5.27 -7.66 20.46
CA THR A 119 -4.92 -8.83 21.27
C THR A 119 -3.81 -9.70 20.67
N THR A 120 -3.47 -9.53 19.38
CA THR A 120 -2.38 -10.31 18.78
C THR A 120 -1.05 -9.87 19.37
N ALA A 121 -0.25 -10.82 19.88
CA ALA A 121 1.06 -10.49 20.45
C ALA A 121 1.97 -9.82 19.39
N PRO A 122 2.68 -8.72 19.74
CA PRO A 122 3.61 -8.07 18.82
C PRO A 122 4.86 -8.93 18.62
N ARG A 123 5.55 -8.71 17.51
CA ARG A 123 6.84 -9.38 17.24
C ARG A 123 7.86 -9.07 18.33
N PRO A 124 8.55 -10.08 18.91
CA PRO A 124 9.51 -9.85 20.00
C PRO A 124 10.57 -8.79 19.67
N GLU A 125 11.10 -8.83 18.44
CA GLU A 125 12.13 -7.91 17.96
C GLU A 125 11.66 -6.46 17.78
N TRP A 126 10.34 -6.21 17.73
CA TRP A 126 9.72 -4.90 17.57
C TRP A 126 8.94 -4.46 18.81
N ARG A 127 9.05 -5.23 19.91
CA ARG A 127 8.31 -4.97 21.15
C ARG A 127 8.58 -3.58 21.72
N SER A 128 9.82 -3.08 21.61
CA SER A 128 10.19 -1.75 22.08
C SER A 128 9.48 -0.63 21.30
N ALA A 129 9.24 -0.81 19.99
CA ALA A 129 8.53 0.18 19.19
C ALA A 129 7.01 0.06 19.37
N THR A 130 6.49 -1.16 19.36
CA THR A 130 5.05 -1.42 19.49
C THR A 130 4.51 -1.11 20.89
N SER A 131 5.31 -1.22 21.95
CA SER A 131 4.89 -0.80 23.30
C SER A 131 4.69 0.71 23.38
N VAL A 132 5.52 1.51 22.70
CA VAL A 132 5.37 2.98 22.64
C VAL A 132 4.09 3.36 21.89
N ILE A 133 3.68 2.62 20.85
CA ILE A 133 2.38 2.86 20.20
C ILE A 133 1.23 2.74 21.20
N GLY A 134 1.29 1.76 22.12
CA GLY A 134 0.27 1.59 23.16
C GLY A 134 0.34 2.62 24.27
N ALA A 135 1.55 2.95 24.74
CA ALA A 135 1.75 3.83 25.89
C ALA A 135 1.71 5.33 25.54
N SER A 136 2.26 5.71 24.39
CA SER A 136 2.33 7.09 23.91
C SER A 136 2.30 7.14 22.36
N PRO A 137 1.11 7.07 21.75
CA PRO A 137 0.96 7.22 20.29
C PRO A 137 1.60 8.50 19.75
N ARG A 138 1.60 9.59 20.55
CA ARG A 138 2.24 10.86 20.20
C ARG A 138 3.76 10.71 20.04
N ALA A 139 4.43 10.06 21.00
CA ALA A 139 5.87 9.84 20.94
C ALA A 139 6.25 8.93 19.75
N PHE A 140 5.44 7.89 19.48
CA PHE A 140 5.63 7.05 18.30
C PHE A 140 5.57 7.86 17.00
N ARG A 141 4.51 8.66 16.80
CA ARG A 141 4.37 9.52 15.62
C ARG A 141 5.52 10.51 15.49
N ALA A 142 5.92 11.15 16.60
CA ALA A 142 7.03 12.10 16.60
C ALA A 142 8.36 11.43 16.19
N GLY A 143 8.66 10.25 16.74
CA GLY A 143 9.86 9.48 16.40
C GLY A 143 9.85 8.98 14.95
N ALA A 144 8.71 8.47 14.47
CA ALA A 144 8.54 8.06 13.08
C ALA A 144 8.72 9.24 12.11
N ALA A 145 8.06 10.37 12.38
CA ALA A 145 8.16 11.57 11.57
C ALA A 145 9.59 12.13 11.53
N ALA A 146 10.30 12.14 12.67
CA ALA A 146 11.68 12.58 12.71
C ALA A 146 12.61 11.66 11.90
N PHE A 147 12.44 10.34 12.02
CA PHE A 147 13.17 9.37 11.19
C PHE A 147 12.92 9.59 9.69
N LEU A 148 11.66 9.71 9.29
CA LEU A 148 11.27 9.96 7.89
C LEU A 148 11.81 11.30 7.37
N ALA A 149 11.84 12.33 8.19
CA ALA A 149 12.41 13.63 7.84
C ALA A 149 13.95 13.67 7.88
N GLY A 150 14.61 12.60 8.33
CA GLY A 150 16.06 12.60 8.57
C GLY A 150 16.49 13.61 9.66
N ARG A 151 15.57 13.96 10.58
CA ARG A 151 15.79 14.96 11.63
C ARG A 151 16.17 14.29 12.94
N ILE A 152 16.94 15.02 13.74
CA ILE A 152 17.23 14.65 15.13
C ILE A 152 16.02 15.05 15.98
N VAL A 153 15.49 14.12 16.77
CA VAL A 153 14.43 14.40 17.75
C VAL A 153 15.03 15.17 18.92
N ALA A 154 14.35 16.22 19.40
CA ALA A 154 14.78 16.93 20.59
C ALA A 154 14.84 15.98 21.81
N PRO A 155 15.87 16.07 22.67
CA PRO A 155 16.10 15.11 23.75
C PRO A 155 15.02 15.11 24.84
N ALA A 156 14.09 16.07 24.84
CA ALA A 156 13.00 16.18 25.80
C ALA A 156 11.94 15.07 25.67
N ASP A 157 11.82 14.43 24.50
CA ASP A 157 10.93 13.26 24.31
C ASP A 157 11.78 12.00 24.07
N THR A 158 12.24 11.41 25.18
CA THR A 158 13.11 10.22 25.16
C THR A 158 12.48 9.03 24.45
N ALA A 159 11.16 8.88 24.49
CA ALA A 159 10.44 7.84 23.78
C ALA A 159 10.47 8.07 22.27
N ALA A 160 10.23 9.29 21.80
CA ALA A 160 10.35 9.63 20.38
C ALA A 160 11.80 9.45 19.87
N VAL A 161 12.80 9.84 20.65
CA VAL A 161 14.23 9.59 20.35
C VAL A 161 14.50 8.09 20.20
N ALA A 162 14.01 7.27 21.14
CA ALA A 162 14.19 5.82 21.09
C ALA A 162 13.51 5.19 19.85
N ILE A 163 12.35 5.70 19.44
CA ILE A 163 11.65 5.26 18.22
C ILE A 163 12.45 5.63 16.96
N ALA A 164 12.95 6.86 16.86
CA ALA A 164 13.78 7.25 15.72
C ALA A 164 15.05 6.37 15.64
N ALA A 165 15.72 6.14 16.77
CA ALA A 165 16.89 5.26 16.84
C ALA A 165 16.55 3.80 16.49
N PHE A 166 15.39 3.29 16.91
CA PHE A 166 14.91 1.97 16.53
C PHE A 166 14.83 1.82 15.01
N PHE A 167 14.24 2.78 14.31
CA PHE A 167 14.14 2.73 12.84
C PHE A 167 15.51 2.88 12.16
N GLN A 168 16.37 3.77 12.65
CA GLN A 168 17.72 3.96 12.10
C GLN A 168 18.56 2.67 12.14
N ASN A 169 18.43 1.88 13.21
CA ASN A 169 19.18 0.64 13.38
C ASN A 169 18.63 -0.56 12.57
N ARG A 170 17.58 -0.37 11.77
CA ARG A 170 16.85 -1.43 11.04
C ARG A 170 16.90 -1.24 9.52
N SER A 171 18.07 -0.88 9.01
CA SER A 171 18.32 -0.61 7.59
C SER A 171 18.80 -1.83 6.80
N ARG A 172 18.80 -3.03 7.38
CA ARG A 172 19.31 -4.24 6.71
C ARG A 172 18.28 -4.80 5.74
N ARG A 173 18.76 -5.48 4.69
CA ARG A 173 17.90 -6.17 3.69
C ARG A 173 17.00 -7.24 4.31
N GLU A 174 17.40 -7.81 5.43
CA GLU A 174 16.58 -8.75 6.21
C GLU A 174 15.40 -8.05 6.90
N ASP A 175 15.64 -6.88 7.52
CA ASP A 175 14.57 -6.08 8.13
C ASP A 175 13.55 -5.66 7.05
N TYR A 176 14.01 -5.30 5.85
CA TYR A 176 13.15 -5.00 4.71
C TYR A 176 12.22 -6.14 4.31
N ARG A 177 12.77 -7.35 4.08
CA ARG A 177 11.98 -8.53 3.71
C ARG A 177 10.99 -8.90 4.80
N THR A 178 11.40 -8.76 6.06
CA THR A 178 10.53 -8.96 7.23
C THR A 178 9.42 -7.93 7.25
N ALA A 179 9.71 -6.65 7.02
CA ALA A 179 8.74 -5.57 6.97
C ALA A 179 7.70 -5.79 5.85
N LEU A 180 8.12 -6.17 4.64
CA LEU A 180 7.19 -6.51 3.56
C LEU A 180 6.26 -7.67 3.94
N THR A 181 6.81 -8.72 4.55
CA THR A 181 6.03 -9.88 5.00
C THR A 181 5.03 -9.46 6.08
N VAL A 182 5.47 -8.68 7.07
CA VAL A 182 4.61 -8.23 8.16
C VAL A 182 3.51 -7.29 7.68
N LEU A 183 3.84 -6.34 6.79
CA LEU A 183 2.84 -5.51 6.15
C LEU A 183 1.77 -6.35 5.49
N ALA A 184 2.15 -7.43 4.79
CA ALA A 184 1.23 -8.30 4.05
C ALA A 184 0.40 -9.23 4.94
N THR A 185 0.99 -9.80 6.01
CA THR A 185 0.40 -10.97 6.69
C THR A 185 0.12 -10.80 8.17
N SER A 186 0.66 -9.78 8.85
CA SER A 186 0.46 -9.65 10.30
C SER A 186 -0.99 -9.31 10.62
N ARG A 187 -1.49 -9.82 11.75
CA ARG A 187 -2.78 -9.44 12.33
C ARG A 187 -2.66 -8.36 13.40
N ASN A 188 -1.44 -7.99 13.78
CA ASN A 188 -1.18 -6.93 14.74
C ASN A 188 -0.95 -5.60 14.00
N PHE A 189 -1.85 -4.61 14.17
CA PHE A 189 -1.71 -3.32 13.48
C PHE A 189 -0.47 -2.53 13.89
N ARG A 190 0.01 -2.69 15.13
CA ARG A 190 1.21 -2.00 15.63
C ARG A 190 2.45 -2.48 14.90
N ASP A 191 2.58 -3.79 14.69
CA ASP A 191 3.67 -4.34 13.88
C ASP A 191 3.59 -3.79 12.43
N ARG A 192 2.39 -3.69 11.88
CA ARG A 192 2.20 -3.20 10.51
C ARG A 192 2.52 -1.71 10.38
N ALA A 193 2.19 -0.90 11.39
CA ALA A 193 2.58 0.50 11.46
C ALA A 193 4.12 0.65 11.50
N VAL A 194 4.80 -0.18 12.29
CA VAL A 194 6.28 -0.24 12.31
C VAL A 194 6.83 -0.64 10.94
N ALA A 195 6.26 -1.68 10.33
CA ALA A 195 6.70 -2.19 9.04
C ALA A 195 6.51 -1.18 7.89
N ALA A 196 5.44 -0.38 7.91
CA ALA A 196 5.21 0.71 6.96
C ALA A 196 6.36 1.73 6.94
N ILE A 197 6.95 2.01 8.11
CA ILE A 197 8.09 2.91 8.22
C ILE A 197 9.39 2.22 7.78
N LEU A 198 9.60 0.96 8.17
CA LEU A 198 10.84 0.23 7.87
C LEU A 198 11.10 0.05 6.37
N VAL A 199 10.06 -0.13 5.55
CA VAL A 199 10.24 -0.29 4.10
C VAL A 199 10.83 0.96 3.42
N THR A 200 10.77 2.13 4.08
CA THR A 200 11.29 3.40 3.52
C THR A 200 12.81 3.50 3.45
N HIS A 201 13.55 2.59 4.11
CA HIS A 201 15.01 2.46 3.91
C HIS A 201 15.38 2.04 2.48
N PHE A 202 14.42 1.50 1.73
CA PHE A 202 14.62 0.98 0.37
C PHE A 202 13.66 1.66 -0.60
N PRO A 203 13.80 2.98 -0.83
CA PRO A 203 12.85 3.77 -1.61
C PRO A 203 12.85 3.42 -3.11
N ASP A 204 13.95 2.87 -3.62
CA ASP A 204 14.11 2.46 -5.02
C ASP A 204 13.68 1.00 -5.27
N GLU A 205 13.14 0.30 -4.26
CA GLU A 205 12.59 -1.04 -4.48
C GLU A 205 11.12 -0.95 -4.89
N GLN A 206 10.77 -1.58 -6.01
CA GLN A 206 9.41 -1.54 -6.55
C GLN A 206 8.37 -2.13 -5.57
N ASP A 207 8.78 -3.14 -4.78
CA ASP A 207 7.91 -3.76 -3.78
C ASP A 207 7.61 -2.81 -2.60
N THR A 208 8.44 -1.78 -2.34
CA THR A 208 8.18 -0.73 -1.33
C THR A 208 6.95 0.09 -1.70
N TRP A 209 6.92 0.61 -2.93
CA TRP A 209 5.79 1.36 -3.46
C TRP A 209 4.51 0.54 -3.43
N ALA A 210 4.59 -0.71 -3.90
CA ALA A 210 3.43 -1.60 -3.93
C ALA A 210 2.89 -1.87 -2.51
N ALA A 211 3.76 -2.14 -1.55
CA ALA A 211 3.36 -2.42 -0.17
C ALA A 211 2.76 -1.20 0.53
N LEU A 212 3.30 0.01 0.30
CA LEU A 212 2.77 1.25 0.87
C LEU A 212 1.42 1.63 0.26
N LEU A 213 1.27 1.50 -1.07
CA LEU A 213 -0.01 1.74 -1.77
C LEU A 213 -1.10 0.75 -1.33
N ASP A 214 -0.73 -0.47 -0.97
CA ASP A 214 -1.67 -1.41 -0.38
C ASP A 214 -1.99 -1.02 1.08
N ALA A 215 -0.99 -0.62 1.86
CA ALA A 215 -1.17 -0.20 3.25
C ALA A 215 -2.01 1.08 3.43
N ILE A 216 -2.04 2.01 2.46
CA ILE A 216 -2.96 3.16 2.51
C ILE A 216 -4.43 2.78 2.31
N ARG A 217 -4.73 1.54 1.89
CA ARG A 217 -6.11 1.03 1.77
C ARG A 217 -6.58 0.31 3.04
N GLU A 218 -5.75 0.22 4.06
CA GLU A 218 -6.09 -0.40 5.32
C GLU A 218 -7.26 0.29 6.02
N SER A 219 -8.02 -0.51 6.76
CA SER A 219 -9.08 -0.03 7.66
C SER A 219 -8.51 0.58 8.93
N ASP A 220 -7.32 0.13 9.37
CA ASP A 220 -6.65 0.68 10.55
C ASP A 220 -6.07 2.07 10.27
N GLY A 221 -6.49 3.05 11.08
CA GLY A 221 -6.11 4.45 10.92
C GLY A 221 -4.62 4.69 11.11
N LEU A 222 -3.96 3.99 12.05
CA LEU A 222 -2.53 4.20 12.32
C LEU A 222 -1.67 3.63 11.20
N VAL A 223 -1.97 2.43 10.71
CA VAL A 223 -1.23 1.84 9.58
C VAL A 223 -1.37 2.72 8.34
N LYS A 224 -2.59 3.20 8.04
CA LYS A 224 -2.85 4.13 6.94
C LYS A 224 -2.10 5.44 7.10
N GLU A 225 -2.08 6.02 8.30
CA GLU A 225 -1.34 7.25 8.62
C GLU A 225 0.17 7.07 8.35
N MET A 226 0.77 6.01 8.88
CA MET A 226 2.20 5.73 8.69
C MET A 226 2.54 5.42 7.23
N ALA A 227 1.69 4.66 6.53
CA ALA A 227 1.87 4.39 5.11
C ALA A 227 1.83 5.68 4.26
N ASN A 228 0.91 6.61 4.59
CA ASN A 228 0.82 7.91 3.93
C ASN A 228 2.09 8.76 4.15
N GLN A 229 2.62 8.81 5.37
CA GLN A 229 3.87 9.54 5.64
C GLN A 229 5.07 8.88 4.95
N ALA A 230 5.12 7.55 4.97
CA ALA A 230 6.17 6.75 4.33
C ALA A 230 6.19 6.96 2.82
N ILE A 231 5.04 6.97 2.14
CA ILE A 231 4.98 7.12 0.68
C ILE A 231 5.46 8.52 0.24
N SER A 232 5.16 9.58 1.00
CA SER A 232 5.70 10.92 0.72
C SER A 232 7.22 10.92 0.81
N THR A 233 7.76 10.29 1.84
CA THR A 233 9.22 10.18 2.04
C THR A 233 9.89 9.37 0.92
N VAL A 234 9.26 8.26 0.50
CA VAL A 234 9.76 7.46 -0.62
C VAL A 234 9.67 8.24 -1.93
N ALA A 235 8.60 9.01 -2.16
CA ALA A 235 8.45 9.85 -3.35
C ALA A 235 9.55 10.93 -3.44
N GLU A 236 9.94 11.51 -2.32
CA GLU A 236 11.00 12.51 -2.25
C GLU A 236 12.41 11.91 -2.44
N ARG A 237 12.65 10.71 -1.89
CA ARG A 237 13.97 10.07 -1.89
C ARG A 237 14.24 9.21 -3.12
N SER A 238 13.20 8.62 -3.71
CA SER A 238 13.35 7.69 -4.81
C SER A 238 13.67 8.43 -6.11
N ARG A 239 14.59 7.86 -6.90
CA ARG A 239 14.80 8.29 -8.29
C ARG A 239 13.87 7.58 -9.25
N MET A 240 13.15 6.56 -8.78
CA MET A 240 12.26 5.76 -9.59
C MET A 240 10.89 6.41 -9.69
N THR A 241 10.38 6.47 -10.92
CA THR A 241 8.93 6.63 -11.11
C THR A 241 8.29 5.30 -10.73
N PRO A 242 7.27 5.25 -9.87
CA PRO A 242 6.62 4.00 -9.50
C PRO A 242 6.17 3.26 -10.77
N ASP A 243 6.56 2.00 -10.94
CA ASP A 243 5.96 1.18 -12.00
C ASP A 243 4.53 0.84 -11.59
N TRP A 244 3.60 1.70 -12.01
CA TRP A 244 2.17 1.51 -11.78
C TRP A 244 1.67 0.18 -12.35
N ASN A 245 2.37 -0.38 -13.35
CA ASN A 245 2.06 -1.67 -13.95
C ASN A 245 2.51 -2.87 -13.12
N ALA A 246 3.59 -2.75 -12.34
CA ALA A 246 3.98 -3.82 -11.43
C ALA A 246 2.96 -4.02 -10.31
N TRP A 247 2.36 -2.94 -9.82
CA TRP A 247 1.47 -2.97 -8.65
C TRP A 247 0.13 -3.69 -8.89
N ARG A 248 -0.41 -3.77 -10.12
CA ARG A 248 -1.70 -4.45 -10.38
C ARG A 248 -1.56 -5.85 -10.95
N ARG A 249 -0.35 -6.37 -11.13
CA ARG A 249 -0.20 -7.77 -11.55
C ARG A 249 -0.80 -8.64 -10.45
N PRO A 250 -1.75 -9.54 -10.78
CA PRO A 250 -2.09 -10.61 -9.86
C PRO A 250 -0.79 -11.26 -9.43
N CYS A 251 -0.65 -11.44 -8.12
CA CYS A 251 0.44 -12.16 -7.50
C CYS A 251 0.52 -13.55 -8.15
N THR A 252 1.26 -13.64 -9.24
CA THR A 252 1.40 -14.87 -10.01
C THR A 252 2.51 -15.63 -9.30
N PRO A 253 2.25 -16.86 -8.82
CA PRO A 253 3.29 -17.68 -8.23
C PRO A 253 4.31 -18.03 -9.33
N SER A 254 5.30 -17.16 -9.55
CA SER A 254 6.40 -17.43 -10.47
C SER A 254 7.35 -18.44 -9.81
N SER A 255 7.68 -19.49 -10.55
CA SER A 255 8.20 -20.78 -10.10
C SER A 255 9.63 -20.81 -9.55
N THR A 256 10.30 -19.70 -9.27
CA THR A 256 11.72 -19.74 -8.86
C THR A 256 12.14 -18.76 -7.78
N VAL A 257 11.29 -17.80 -7.41
CA VAL A 257 11.52 -16.96 -6.22
C VAL A 257 10.24 -16.97 -5.42
N ARG A 258 10.26 -17.62 -4.25
CA ARG A 258 9.19 -17.52 -3.25
C ARG A 258 9.03 -16.05 -2.88
N ARG A 259 8.19 -15.31 -3.61
CA ARG A 259 7.63 -14.04 -3.13
C ARG A 259 6.72 -14.41 -1.96
N SER A 260 7.24 -14.29 -0.74
CA SER A 260 6.57 -14.56 0.53
C SER A 260 5.35 -13.66 0.82
N SER A 261 5.00 -12.78 -0.11
CA SER A 261 3.90 -11.81 0.02
C SER A 261 2.68 -12.13 -0.84
N CYS A 262 2.69 -13.19 -1.65
CA CYS A 262 1.49 -13.63 -2.36
C CYS A 262 0.64 -14.56 -1.47
N SER A 263 -0.08 -13.96 -0.53
CA SER A 263 -1.14 -14.68 0.18
C SER A 263 -2.35 -14.78 -0.75
N THR A 264 -2.63 -15.97 -1.27
CA THR A 264 -3.95 -16.29 -1.83
C THR A 264 -4.93 -16.36 -0.66
N ILE A 265 -5.61 -15.25 -0.38
CA ILE A 265 -6.77 -15.19 0.51
C ILE A 265 -7.97 -14.71 -0.31
#